data_AF-A0A8J4TER7-F1
#
_entry.id   AF-A0A8J4TER7-F1
#
_cell.length_a   1.000
_cell.length_b   1.000
_cell.length_c   1.000
_cell.angle_alpha   90.00
_cell.angle_beta   90.00
_cell.angle_gamma   90.00
#
_symmetry.space_group_name_H-M   'P 1'
#
loop_
_entity.id
_entity.type
_entity.pdbx_description
1 polymer ?
#
loop_
_entity_poly.entity_id
_entity_poly.type
_entity_poly.pdbx_seq_one_letter_code
_entity_poly.pdbx_strand_id
1 'polypeptide(L)'
;VHPSGKSFTMTDGEGKSASVELNDPLEEELSGIVEVIGMVSNKGTIMAAAYNVFREEKGISFDLELYNEALKVLHDFPQYYPFEVSS
;
A
#
# COMPACT_ATOMS: atom_id res chain seq x y z
N VAL A 1 -11.84 -5.02 -6.65
CA VAL A 1 -11.65 -6.23 -5.80
C VAL A 1 -12.07 -7.46 -6.60
N HIS A 2 -11.32 -8.57 -6.52
CA HIS A 2 -11.69 -9.82 -7.18
C HIS A 2 -12.88 -10.49 -6.48
N PRO A 3 -13.80 -11.17 -7.19
CA PRO A 3 -15.02 -11.74 -6.59
C PRO A 3 -14.80 -12.72 -5.42
N SER A 4 -13.65 -13.37 -5.35
CA SER A 4 -13.31 -14.24 -4.20
C SER A 4 -12.97 -13.49 -2.92
N GLY A 5 -12.82 -12.16 -2.98
CA GLY A 5 -12.31 -11.35 -1.88
C GLY A 5 -10.83 -11.57 -1.56
N LYS A 6 -10.12 -12.46 -2.29
CA LYS A 6 -8.72 -12.85 -2.00
C LYS A 6 -7.67 -12.06 -2.77
N SER A 7 -8.08 -11.12 -3.61
CA SER A 7 -7.15 -10.23 -4.29
C SER A 7 -7.80 -8.92 -4.68
N PHE A 8 -6.99 -7.88 -4.79
CA PHE A 8 -7.40 -6.57 -5.27
C PHE A 8 -6.23 -5.86 -5.94
N THR A 9 -6.54 -4.79 -6.65
CA THR A 9 -5.56 -3.94 -7.32
C THR A 9 -5.61 -2.57 -6.68
N MET A 10 -4.45 -1.98 -6.50
CA MET A 10 -4.25 -0.62 -6.01
C MET A 10 -3.53 0.20 -7.07
N THR A 11 -3.64 1.51 -6.96
CA THR A 11 -2.91 2.45 -7.81
C THR A 11 -2.06 3.35 -6.92
N ASP A 12 -0.78 3.51 -7.25
CA ASP A 12 0.14 4.39 -6.51
C ASP A 12 -0.04 5.88 -6.91
N GLY A 13 0.76 6.76 -6.30
CA GLY A 13 0.74 8.20 -6.59
C GLY A 13 1.25 8.58 -7.98
N GLU A 14 1.74 7.63 -8.80
CA GLU A 14 2.10 7.85 -10.20
C GLU A 14 1.10 7.22 -11.18
N GLY A 15 -0.02 6.68 -10.67
CA GLY A 15 -1.00 6.01 -11.50
C GLY A 15 -0.63 4.58 -11.90
N LYS A 16 0.42 3.98 -11.30
CA LYS A 16 0.82 2.60 -11.60
C LYS A 16 0.07 1.62 -10.72
N SER A 17 -0.31 0.49 -11.32
CA SER A 17 -1.10 -0.53 -10.63
C SER A 17 -0.22 -1.58 -9.95
N ALA A 18 -0.60 -1.95 -8.73
CA ALA A 18 -0.04 -3.09 -8.00
C ALA A 18 -1.14 -4.08 -7.64
N SER A 19 -0.84 -5.38 -7.75
CA SER A 19 -1.75 -6.45 -7.37
C SER A 19 -1.42 -6.98 -5.98
N VAL A 20 -2.44 -7.11 -5.14
CA VAL A 20 -2.36 -7.61 -3.76
C VAL A 20 -3.11 -8.93 -3.65
N GLU A 21 -2.49 -9.91 -3.02
CA GLU A 21 -3.04 -11.22 -2.69
C GLU A 21 -3.22 -11.35 -1.18
N LEU A 22 -4.33 -11.96 -0.76
CA LEU A 22 -4.69 -12.17 0.63
C LEU A 22 -4.80 -13.67 0.92
N ASN A 23 -4.40 -14.10 2.12
CA ASN A 23 -4.59 -15.48 2.56
C ASN A 23 -6.08 -15.80 2.74
N ASP A 24 -6.79 -14.89 3.40
CA ASP A 24 -8.22 -14.96 3.67
C ASP A 24 -8.98 -13.88 2.89
N PRO A 25 -10.25 -14.11 2.52
CA PRO A 25 -11.06 -13.09 1.86
C PRO A 25 -11.20 -11.83 2.73
N LEU A 26 -11.35 -10.68 2.09
CA LEU A 26 -11.72 -9.44 2.78
C LEU A 26 -13.01 -9.62 3.59
N GLU A 27 -12.98 -9.18 4.85
CA GLU A 27 -14.16 -9.16 5.72
C GLU A 27 -15.09 -8.00 5.37
N GLU A 28 -14.52 -6.88 4.92
CA GLU A 28 -15.23 -5.65 4.56
C GLU A 28 -14.74 -5.10 3.22
N GLU A 29 -15.57 -4.27 2.57
CA GLU A 29 -15.19 -3.61 1.32
C GLU A 29 -14.11 -2.55 1.56
N LEU A 30 -13.00 -2.64 0.82
CA LEU A 30 -11.95 -1.63 0.84
C LEU A 30 -12.26 -0.52 -0.16
N SER A 31 -12.14 0.74 0.28
CA SER A 31 -12.26 1.93 -0.56
C SER A 31 -11.31 3.03 -0.11
N GLY A 32 -11.01 3.97 -1.00
CA GLY A 32 -10.10 5.08 -0.72
C GLY A 32 -8.63 4.65 -0.67
N ILE A 33 -7.86 5.29 0.21
CA ILE A 33 -6.43 5.03 0.40
C ILE A 33 -6.25 3.87 1.37
N VAL A 34 -5.50 2.87 0.93
CA VAL A 34 -5.19 1.66 1.70
C VAL A 34 -3.68 1.54 1.82
N GLU A 35 -3.20 1.31 3.03
CA GLU A 35 -1.84 0.87 3.30
C GLU A 35 -1.83 -0.66 3.35
N VAL A 36 -0.89 -1.28 2.63
CA VAL A 36 -0.72 -2.74 2.61
C VAL A 36 0.69 -3.09 3.05
N ILE A 37 0.79 -3.94 4.06
CA ILE A 37 2.05 -4.46 4.59
C ILE A 37 2.15 -5.93 4.18
N GLY A 38 3.24 -6.31 3.54
CA GLY A 38 3.40 -7.66 3.02
C GLY A 38 4.76 -7.93 2.41
N MET A 39 4.88 -9.08 1.75
CA MET A 39 6.08 -9.49 1.02
C MET A 39 5.81 -9.47 -0.48
N VAL A 40 6.77 -8.96 -1.26
CA VAL A 40 6.70 -9.02 -2.73
C VAL A 40 6.97 -10.46 -3.18
N SER A 41 6.07 -11.02 -3.98
CA SER A 41 6.16 -12.35 -4.55
C SER A 41 7.06 -12.37 -5.78
N ASN A 42 7.48 -13.56 -6.20
CA ASN A 42 8.22 -13.75 -7.45
C ASN A 42 7.41 -13.44 -8.72
N LYS A 43 6.10 -13.20 -8.59
CA LYS A 43 5.21 -12.76 -9.69
C LYS A 43 5.00 -11.25 -9.71
N GLY A 44 5.66 -10.49 -8.83
CA GLY A 44 5.47 -9.05 -8.71
C GLY A 44 4.14 -8.66 -8.06
N THR A 45 3.52 -9.58 -7.31
CA THR A 45 2.33 -9.30 -6.48
C THR A 45 2.74 -9.11 -5.02
N ILE A 46 1.93 -8.41 -4.22
CA ILE A 46 2.16 -8.26 -2.78
C ILE A 46 1.34 -9.32 -2.06
N MET A 47 2.00 -10.23 -1.35
CA MET A 47 1.36 -11.13 -0.39
C MET A 47 1.12 -10.36 0.90
N ALA A 48 -0.10 -9.90 1.12
CA ALA A 48 -0.44 -9.05 2.25
C ALA A 48 -0.48 -9.86 3.56
N ALA A 49 0.22 -9.33 4.57
CA ALA A 49 0.14 -9.78 5.96
C ALA A 49 -0.81 -8.91 6.77
N ALA A 50 -0.93 -7.62 6.43
CA ALA A 50 -1.88 -6.69 7.02
C ALA A 50 -2.27 -5.59 6.02
N TYR A 51 -3.41 -4.96 6.26
CA TYR A 51 -3.84 -3.76 5.54
C TYR A 51 -4.55 -2.80 6.49
N ASN A 52 -4.47 -1.50 6.21
CA ASN A 52 -5.16 -0.45 6.94
C ASN A 52 -5.79 0.54 5.96
N VAL A 53 -7.04 0.92 6.19
CA VAL A 53 -7.68 1.99 5.41
C VAL A 53 -7.41 3.32 6.08
N PHE A 54 -6.85 4.28 5.34
CA PHE A 54 -6.62 5.62 5.85
C PHE A 54 -7.95 6.36 5.93
N ARG A 55 -8.31 6.81 7.13
CA ARG A 55 -9.52 7.59 7.33
C ARG A 55 -9.30 9.00 6.84
N GLU A 56 -10.12 9.45 5.89
CA GLU A 56 -10.20 10.85 5.54
C GLU A 56 -10.87 11.61 6.69
N GLU A 57 -10.11 12.45 7.38
CA GLU A 57 -10.69 13.35 8.37
C GLU A 57 -11.35 14.55 7.68
N LYS A 58 -12.45 15.03 8.28
CA LYS A 58 -13.38 16.07 7.77
C LYS A 58 -12.72 17.13 6.88
N GLY A 59 -12.73 16.90 5.57
CA GLY A 59 -12.34 17.86 4.53
C GLY A 59 -10.86 17.85 4.13
N ILE A 60 -10.06 16.94 4.66
CA ILE A 60 -8.65 16.76 4.27
C ILE A 60 -8.52 15.40 3.59
N SER A 61 -8.40 15.41 2.26
CA SER A 61 -8.07 14.22 1.47
C SER A 61 -6.60 13.87 1.64
N PHE A 62 -6.28 12.58 1.61
CA PHE A 62 -4.90 12.13 1.59
C PHE A 62 -4.26 12.42 0.22
N ASP A 63 -3.17 13.18 0.20
CA ASP A 63 -2.44 13.52 -1.02
C ASP A 63 -1.45 12.40 -1.38
N LEU A 64 -1.90 11.49 -2.24
CA LEU A 64 -1.12 10.32 -2.67
C LEU A 64 0.06 10.71 -3.56
N GLU A 65 -0.05 11.80 -4.33
CA GLU A 65 1.05 12.30 -5.18
C GLU A 65 2.17 12.87 -4.30
N LEU A 66 1.81 13.67 -3.29
CA LEU A 66 2.77 14.17 -2.31
C LEU A 66 3.43 13.03 -1.52
N TYR A 67 2.66 12.01 -1.13
CA TYR A 67 3.21 10.83 -0.46
C TYR A 67 4.24 10.11 -1.34
N ASN A 68 3.97 9.98 -2.65
CA ASN A 68 4.91 9.39 -3.60
C ASN A 68 6.21 10.21 -3.74
N GLU A 69 6.13 11.55 -3.75
CA GLU A 69 7.33 12.40 -3.73
C GLU A 69 8.14 12.23 -2.45
N ALA A 70 7.48 12.08 -1.30
CA ALA A 70 8.17 11.76 -0.04
C ALA A 70 8.93 10.44 -0.13
N LEU A 71 8.34 9.39 -0.72
CA LEU A 71 9.02 8.10 -0.93
C LEU A 71 10.28 8.24 -1.80
N LYS A 72 10.22 9.05 -2.87
CA LYS A 72 11.40 9.34 -3.70
C LYS A 72 12.52 9.98 -2.88
N VAL A 73 12.19 10.98 -2.06
CA VAL A 73 13.16 11.62 -1.16
C VAL A 73 13.74 10.63 -0.15
N LEU A 74 12.93 9.75 0.44
CA LEU A 74 13.41 8.71 1.37
C LEU A 74 14.43 7.79 0.69
N HIS A 75 14.19 7.41 -0.56
CA HIS A 75 15.11 6.58 -1.33
C HIS A 75 16.35 7.32 -1.83
N ASP A 76 16.25 8.62 -2.15
CA ASP A 76 17.38 9.45 -2.57
C ASP A 76 18.32 9.80 -1.40
N PHE A 77 17.80 9.83 -0.17
CA PHE A 77 18.56 10.18 1.03
C PHE A 77 18.44 9.16 2.18
N PRO A 78 18.80 7.89 1.96
CA PRO A 78 18.61 6.81 2.95
C PRO A 78 19.42 7.01 4.23
N GLN A 79 20.47 7.84 4.22
CA GLN A 79 21.25 8.17 5.41
C GLN A 79 20.47 8.97 6.47
N TYR A 80 19.38 9.64 6.08
CA TYR A 80 18.53 10.40 7.00
C TYR A 80 17.28 9.61 7.43
N TYR A 81 16.99 8.50 6.75
CA TYR A 81 15.89 7.60 7.08
C TYR A 81 16.35 6.15 6.89
N PRO A 82 17.25 5.65 7.76
CA PRO A 82 17.80 4.32 7.61
C PRO A 82 16.69 3.28 7.83
N PHE A 83 16.65 2.29 6.94
CA PHE A 83 15.82 1.12 7.15
C PHE A 83 16.49 0.20 8.18
N GLU A 84 15.92 0.14 9.39
CA GLU A 84 16.36 -0.77 10.43
C GLU A 84 15.44 -2.00 10.47
N VAL A 85 16.01 -3.17 10.19
CA VAL A 85 15.35 -4.44 10.52
C VAL A 85 15.62 -4.67 12.00
N SER A 86 14.63 -4.43 12.87
CA SER A 86 14.70 -4.87 14.26
C SER A 86 14.98 -6.38 14.27
N SER A 87 16.18 -6.75 14.70
CA SER A 87 16.68 -8.13 14.77
C SER A 87 16.08 -8.91 15.93
#